data_AF-A0A9W6BAU9-F1
#
_entry.id   AF-A0A9W6BAU9-F1
#
_cell.length_a   1.000
_cell.length_b   1.000
_cell.length_c   1.000
_cell.angle_alpha   90.00
_cell.angle_beta   90.00
_cell.angle_gamma   90.00
#
_symmetry.space_group_name_H-M   'P 1'
#
loop_
_entity.id
_entity.type
_entity.pdbx_description
1 polymer ?
#
loop_
_entity_poly.entity_id
_entity_poly.type
_entity_poly.pdbx_seq_one_letter_code
_entity_poly.pdbx_strand_id
1 'polypeptide(L)'
;MSCKSDVRYNFGKASEYDDYIFGAARPGAAGQRCFNPDDKVTPAEVNEWVSFMSGHGIQRVISLLSDSELATYSQPLPPALTERFRRAVVVDAKAPGAAEQLVSELKQAAEAQEKVVVHCWGGGGRTGVALAAWLVRHHGLDPEAAAGHVESFARAQGASRRADVGQLRDFLGSGSGSGGTSAL
;
A
#
# COMPACT_ATOMS: atom_id res chain seq x y z
N MET A 1 16.80 13.65 -4.61
CA MET A 1 17.27 12.34 -4.13
C MET A 1 16.47 11.27 -4.86
N SER A 2 17.14 10.41 -5.63
CA SER A 2 16.47 9.40 -6.45
C SER A 2 15.85 8.32 -5.54
N CYS A 3 14.53 8.27 -5.50
CA CYS A 3 13.74 7.25 -4.79
C CYS A 3 13.79 5.92 -5.56
N LYS A 4 14.99 5.43 -5.89
CA LYS A 4 15.16 4.17 -6.62
C LYS A 4 15.14 3.04 -5.61
N SER A 5 14.13 2.17 -5.71
CA SER A 5 14.15 0.85 -5.07
C SER A 5 15.15 -0.04 -5.79
N ASP A 6 15.89 -0.84 -5.03
CA ASP A 6 16.84 -1.83 -5.54
C ASP A 6 16.17 -3.19 -5.80
N VAL A 7 14.92 -3.34 -5.34
CA VAL A 7 14.10 -4.55 -5.53
C VAL A 7 13.00 -4.34 -6.58
N ARG A 8 12.68 -5.44 -7.28
CA ARG A 8 11.64 -5.46 -8.31
C ARG A 8 10.28 -5.10 -7.72
N TYR A 9 9.55 -4.23 -8.43
CA TYR A 9 8.27 -3.65 -8.01
C TYR A 9 8.28 -3.03 -6.62
N ASN A 10 9.44 -2.61 -6.09
CA ASN A 10 9.53 -2.08 -4.73
C ASN A 10 8.88 -3.02 -3.68
N PHE A 11 8.94 -4.34 -3.94
CA PHE A 11 8.27 -5.37 -3.16
C PHE A 11 9.02 -5.65 -1.87
N GLY A 12 8.32 -5.71 -0.75
CA GLY A 12 8.90 -6.10 0.52
C GLY A 12 7.88 -6.13 1.65
N LYS A 13 8.22 -6.79 2.75
CA LYS A 13 7.39 -6.84 3.97
C LYS A 13 7.19 -5.43 4.55
N ALA A 14 6.08 -5.25 5.25
CA ALA A 14 5.74 -3.99 5.90
C ALA A 14 6.65 -3.66 7.09
N SER A 15 6.89 -4.66 7.93
CA SER A 15 7.63 -4.55 9.19
C SER A 15 8.14 -5.93 9.62
N GLU A 16 8.89 -5.97 10.73
CA GLU A 16 9.23 -7.23 11.41
C GLU A 16 8.06 -7.81 12.22
N TYR A 17 7.03 -7.02 12.53
CA TYR A 17 5.87 -7.41 13.33
C TYR A 17 4.88 -8.34 12.61
N ASP A 18 4.91 -8.37 11.27
CA ASP A 18 3.94 -9.13 10.48
C ASP A 18 4.61 -9.96 9.39
N ASP A 19 4.19 -11.21 9.22
CA ASP A 19 4.65 -12.10 8.14
C ASP A 19 3.78 -12.06 6.88
N TYR A 20 2.58 -11.48 6.99
CA TYR A 20 1.55 -11.55 5.95
C TYR A 20 1.35 -10.22 5.21
N ILE A 21 1.90 -9.10 5.69
CA ILE A 21 1.64 -7.77 5.12
C ILE A 21 2.82 -7.28 4.29
N PHE A 22 2.56 -6.99 3.01
CA PHE A 22 3.56 -6.56 2.03
C PHE A 22 3.16 -5.24 1.37
N GLY A 23 4.15 -4.49 0.90
CA GLY A 23 3.97 -3.33 0.05
C GLY A 23 4.66 -3.50 -1.30
N ALA A 24 4.10 -2.90 -2.36
CA ALA A 24 4.69 -2.90 -3.69
C ALA A 24 4.27 -1.68 -4.54
N ALA A 25 4.93 -1.51 -5.67
CA ALA A 25 4.50 -0.67 -6.78
C ALA A 25 3.41 -1.39 -7.62
N ARG A 26 2.67 -0.63 -8.41
CA ARG A 26 1.57 -1.14 -9.24
C ARG A 26 2.02 -2.12 -10.33
N PRO A 27 1.09 -2.91 -10.89
CA PRO A 27 1.29 -3.60 -12.16
C PRO A 27 1.71 -2.61 -13.27
N GLY A 28 2.72 -2.94 -14.06
CA GLY A 28 3.32 -2.04 -15.07
C GLY A 28 4.42 -1.10 -14.57
N ALA A 29 4.73 -1.06 -13.27
CA ALA A 29 5.79 -0.18 -12.74
C ALA A 29 7.21 -0.55 -13.23
N ALA A 30 7.42 -1.75 -13.78
CA ALA A 30 8.69 -2.15 -14.37
C ALA A 30 8.95 -1.42 -15.71
N GLY A 31 7.92 -1.30 -16.54
CA GLY A 31 7.95 -0.60 -17.84
C GLY A 31 7.70 0.91 -17.71
N GLN A 32 6.94 1.35 -16.70
CA GLN A 32 6.53 2.73 -16.51
C GLN A 32 6.90 3.26 -15.12
N ARG A 33 8.02 3.99 -15.02
CA ARG A 33 8.50 4.55 -13.75
C ARG A 33 7.86 5.90 -13.39
N CYS A 34 7.41 6.66 -14.38
CA CYS A 34 6.78 7.97 -14.20
C CYS A 34 5.29 7.89 -14.54
N PHE A 35 4.48 8.76 -13.94
CA PHE A 35 3.08 8.91 -14.33
C PHE A 35 2.99 9.67 -15.65
N ASN A 36 2.47 9.01 -16.67
CA ASN A 36 2.06 9.61 -17.94
C ASN A 36 0.68 9.03 -18.28
N PRO A 37 -0.39 9.86 -18.37
CA PRO A 37 -1.75 9.37 -18.61
C PRO A 37 -1.93 8.73 -20.00
N ASP A 38 -1.05 9.06 -20.95
CA ASP A 38 -1.09 8.53 -22.31
C ASP A 38 -0.43 7.15 -22.43
N ASP A 39 0.47 6.81 -21.51
CA ASP A 39 1.18 5.54 -21.51
C ASP A 39 0.27 4.44 -20.95
N LYS A 40 -0.38 3.69 -21.84
CA LYS A 40 -1.25 2.58 -21.43
C LYS A 40 -0.47 1.38 -20.93
N VAL A 41 -0.82 0.90 -19.74
CA VAL A 41 -0.33 -0.37 -19.19
C VAL A 41 -1.00 -1.51 -19.92
N THR A 42 -0.20 -2.42 -20.45
CA THR A 42 -0.64 -3.55 -21.26
C THR A 42 -1.06 -4.74 -20.38
N PRO A 43 -1.88 -5.68 -20.90
CA PRO A 43 -2.21 -6.90 -20.18
C PRO A 43 -0.97 -7.78 -19.89
N ALA A 44 0.05 -7.70 -20.75
CA ALA A 44 1.31 -8.42 -20.54
C ALA A 44 2.05 -7.93 -19.29
N GLU A 45 2.15 -6.61 -19.10
CA GLU A 45 2.75 -6.01 -17.90
C GLU A 45 1.95 -6.31 -16.63
N VAL A 46 0.61 -6.38 -16.73
CA VAL A 46 -0.23 -6.83 -15.60
C VAL A 46 0.05 -8.30 -15.28
N ASN A 47 0.07 -9.17 -16.28
CA ASN A 47 0.36 -10.60 -16.10
C ASN A 47 1.76 -10.87 -15.52
N GLU A 48 2.75 -10.08 -15.91
CA GLU A 48 4.11 -10.14 -15.37
C GLU A 48 4.12 -9.83 -13.86
N TRP A 49 3.44 -8.76 -13.45
CA TRP A 49 3.30 -8.39 -12.05
C TRP A 49 2.53 -9.44 -11.26
N VAL A 50 1.42 -9.95 -11.81
CA VAL A 50 0.63 -11.03 -11.20
C VAL A 50 1.50 -12.25 -10.95
N SER A 51 2.26 -12.69 -11.97
CA SER A 51 3.15 -13.85 -11.88
C SER A 51 4.21 -13.66 -10.80
N PHE A 52 4.79 -12.45 -10.71
CA PHE A 52 5.74 -12.12 -9.65
C PHE A 52 5.10 -12.22 -8.26
N MET A 53 3.95 -11.58 -8.03
CA MET A 53 3.29 -11.59 -6.72
C MET A 53 2.83 -12.99 -6.31
N SER A 54 2.23 -13.75 -7.23
CA SER A 54 1.84 -15.14 -7.00
C SER A 54 3.07 -16.02 -6.69
N GLY A 55 4.20 -15.79 -7.37
CA GLY A 55 5.47 -16.48 -7.07
C GLY A 55 5.99 -16.22 -5.66
N HIS A 56 5.65 -15.08 -5.04
CA HIS A 56 5.93 -14.78 -3.63
C HIS A 56 4.84 -15.27 -2.66
N GLY A 57 3.81 -15.95 -3.17
CA GLY A 57 2.69 -16.51 -2.40
C GLY A 57 1.68 -15.46 -1.96
N ILE A 58 1.62 -14.30 -2.63
CA ILE A 58 0.57 -13.31 -2.39
C ILE A 58 -0.78 -13.88 -2.80
N GLN A 59 -1.75 -13.79 -1.89
CA GLN A 59 -3.11 -14.29 -2.06
C GLN A 59 -4.14 -13.16 -2.15
N ARG A 60 -3.84 -12.00 -1.56
CA ARG A 60 -4.72 -10.83 -1.56
C ARG A 60 -4.02 -9.57 -2.08
N VAL A 61 -4.78 -8.70 -2.73
CA VAL A 61 -4.27 -7.42 -3.25
C VAL A 61 -5.17 -6.26 -2.78
N ILE A 62 -4.54 -5.20 -2.31
CA ILE A 62 -5.20 -3.92 -2.01
C ILE A 62 -4.56 -2.84 -2.89
N SER A 63 -5.34 -2.30 -3.82
CA SER A 63 -4.93 -1.20 -4.70
C SER A 63 -5.33 0.14 -4.10
N LEU A 64 -4.37 1.04 -3.94
CA LEU A 64 -4.56 2.42 -3.48
C LEU A 64 -4.71 3.44 -4.62
N LEU A 65 -4.98 2.96 -5.84
CA LEU A 65 -5.08 3.78 -7.04
C LEU A 65 -6.43 4.49 -7.10
N SER A 66 -6.44 5.73 -7.59
CA SER A 66 -7.68 6.44 -7.94
C SER A 66 -8.21 6.01 -9.31
N ASP A 67 -9.46 6.36 -9.63
CA ASP A 67 -10.08 6.06 -10.94
C ASP A 67 -9.26 6.57 -12.13
N SER A 68 -8.69 7.76 -12.01
CA SER A 68 -7.81 8.34 -13.03
C SER A 68 -6.51 7.54 -13.25
N GLU A 69 -5.97 6.92 -12.19
CA GLU A 69 -4.81 6.05 -12.30
C GLU A 69 -5.20 4.68 -12.87
N LEU A 70 -6.38 4.18 -12.53
CA LEU A 70 -6.95 2.96 -13.12
C LEU A 70 -7.24 3.13 -14.62
N ALA A 71 -7.53 4.35 -15.08
CA ALA A 71 -7.72 4.66 -16.51
C ALA A 71 -6.41 4.57 -17.34
N THR A 72 -5.25 4.39 -16.70
CA THR A 72 -3.98 4.13 -17.39
C THR A 72 -3.85 2.69 -17.87
N TYR A 73 -4.72 1.78 -17.46
CA TYR A 73 -4.70 0.39 -17.93
C TYR A 73 -5.54 0.24 -19.20
N SER A 74 -4.98 -0.45 -20.19
CA SER A 74 -5.67 -0.78 -21.45
C SER A 74 -6.87 -1.72 -21.26
N GLN A 75 -6.90 -2.44 -20.14
CA GLN A 75 -8.03 -3.26 -19.69
C GLN A 75 -8.31 -2.96 -18.21
N PRO A 76 -9.56 -3.13 -17.74
CA PRO A 76 -9.89 -2.92 -16.34
C PRO A 76 -9.01 -3.76 -15.40
N LEU A 77 -8.25 -3.09 -14.53
CA LEU A 77 -7.35 -3.77 -13.59
C LEU A 77 -8.10 -4.62 -12.55
N PRO A 78 -9.19 -4.15 -11.89
CA PRO A 78 -9.80 -4.91 -10.80
C PRO A 78 -10.28 -6.31 -11.22
N PRO A 79 -11.00 -6.49 -12.34
CA PRO A 79 -11.36 -7.83 -12.83
C PRO A 79 -10.14 -8.74 -13.05
N ALA A 80 -9.10 -8.22 -13.70
CA ALA A 80 -7.87 -8.99 -13.97
C ALA A 80 -7.17 -9.46 -12.70
N LEU A 81 -7.22 -8.68 -11.61
CA LEU A 81 -6.68 -9.09 -10.32
C LEU A 81 -7.59 -10.09 -9.61
N THR A 82 -8.91 -9.89 -9.61
CA THR A 82 -9.87 -10.81 -8.96
C THR A 82 -9.90 -12.21 -9.58
N GLU A 83 -9.52 -12.34 -10.85
CA GLU A 83 -9.39 -13.64 -11.51
C GLU A 83 -8.16 -14.44 -11.06
N ARG A 84 -7.16 -13.78 -10.47
CA ARG A 84 -5.83 -14.37 -10.20
C ARG A 84 -5.47 -14.43 -8.71
N PHE A 85 -6.09 -13.58 -7.90
CA PHE A 85 -5.93 -13.55 -6.46
C PHE A 85 -7.22 -13.95 -5.77
N ARG A 86 -7.11 -14.53 -4.58
CA ARG A 86 -8.27 -14.91 -3.76
C ARG A 86 -9.18 -13.72 -3.46
N ARG A 87 -8.56 -12.55 -3.32
CA ARG A 87 -9.25 -11.28 -3.09
C ARG A 87 -8.43 -10.14 -3.68
N ALA A 88 -9.07 -9.24 -4.42
CA ALA A 88 -8.48 -7.99 -4.86
C ALA A 88 -9.50 -6.88 -4.65
N VAL A 89 -9.10 -5.82 -3.97
CA VAL A 89 -9.95 -4.67 -3.67
C VAL A 89 -9.26 -3.37 -4.04
N VAL A 90 -10.04 -2.36 -4.43
CA VAL A 90 -9.57 -0.99 -4.60
C VAL A 90 -10.03 -0.19 -3.40
N VAL A 91 -9.10 0.49 -2.75
CA VAL A 91 -9.34 1.43 -1.66
C VAL A 91 -8.74 2.76 -2.11
N ASP A 92 -9.57 3.67 -2.63
CA ASP A 92 -9.08 5.00 -2.96
C ASP A 92 -8.56 5.68 -1.69
N ALA A 93 -7.25 5.89 -1.62
CA ALA A 93 -6.58 6.44 -0.44
C ALA A 93 -7.07 7.84 -0.06
N LYS A 94 -7.80 8.53 -0.93
CA LYS A 94 -8.38 9.86 -0.67
C LYS A 94 -9.84 9.81 -0.26
N ALA A 95 -10.49 8.65 -0.34
CA ALA A 95 -11.90 8.52 0.04
C ALA A 95 -12.08 8.59 1.56
N PRO A 96 -13.18 9.16 2.06
CA PRO A 96 -13.53 9.06 3.48
C PRO A 96 -13.64 7.59 3.91
N GLY A 97 -13.08 7.26 5.07
CA GLY A 97 -13.08 5.88 5.59
C GLY A 97 -12.05 4.94 4.95
N ALA A 98 -11.17 5.44 4.07
CA ALA A 98 -10.18 4.62 3.38
C ALA A 98 -9.21 3.93 4.35
N ALA A 99 -8.84 4.58 5.46
CA ALA A 99 -7.97 3.97 6.46
C ALA A 99 -8.65 2.82 7.19
N GLU A 100 -9.91 2.99 7.60
CA GLU A 100 -10.71 1.96 8.26
C GLU A 100 -10.92 0.76 7.33
N GLN A 101 -11.24 1.02 6.06
CA GLN A 101 -11.40 -0.03 5.06
C GLN A 101 -10.08 -0.79 4.82
N LEU A 102 -8.97 -0.06 4.60
CA LEU A 102 -7.64 -0.66 4.42
C LEU A 102 -7.27 -1.54 5.62
N VAL A 103 -7.38 -1.02 6.84
CA VAL A 103 -6.98 -1.72 8.06
C VAL A 103 -7.86 -2.94 8.28
N SER A 104 -9.15 -2.87 7.98
CA SER A 104 -10.07 -4.02 8.03
C SER A 104 -9.64 -5.12 7.06
N GLU A 105 -9.30 -4.79 5.82
CA GLU A 105 -8.84 -5.76 4.82
C GLU A 105 -7.51 -6.41 5.20
N LEU A 106 -6.57 -5.63 5.73
CA LEU A 106 -5.29 -6.14 6.24
C LEU A 106 -5.47 -7.05 7.45
N LYS A 107 -6.36 -6.67 8.38
CA LYS A 107 -6.69 -7.48 9.55
C LYS A 107 -7.25 -8.84 9.15
N GLN A 108 -8.22 -8.86 8.23
CA GLN A 108 -8.80 -10.11 7.72
C GLN A 108 -7.75 -10.99 7.02
N ALA A 109 -6.77 -10.39 6.35
CA ALA A 109 -5.68 -11.13 5.71
C ALA A 109 -4.74 -11.75 6.76
N ALA A 110 -4.34 -10.97 7.76
CA ALA A 110 -3.49 -11.42 8.86
C ALA A 110 -4.14 -12.55 9.67
N GLU A 111 -5.42 -12.40 10.04
CA GLU A 111 -6.20 -13.41 10.76
C GLU A 111 -6.36 -14.71 9.97
N ALA A 112 -6.46 -14.61 8.64
CA ALA A 112 -6.52 -15.76 7.75
C ALA A 112 -5.13 -16.34 7.39
N GLN A 113 -4.04 -15.74 7.88
CA GLN A 113 -2.66 -16.07 7.51
C GLN A 113 -2.42 -16.03 5.99
N GLU A 114 -3.11 -15.12 5.32
CA GLU A 114 -3.02 -14.92 3.87
C GLU A 114 -2.13 -13.73 3.55
N LYS A 115 -1.06 -13.96 2.79
CA LYS A 115 -0.18 -12.86 2.38
C LYS A 115 -0.95 -11.86 1.51
N VAL A 116 -0.94 -10.60 1.92
CA VAL A 116 -1.59 -9.47 1.24
C VAL A 116 -0.53 -8.47 0.80
N VAL A 117 -0.68 -7.94 -0.40
CA VAL A 117 0.13 -6.83 -0.90
C VAL A 117 -0.71 -5.56 -1.04
N VAL A 118 -0.22 -4.47 -0.49
CA VAL A 118 -0.75 -3.12 -0.69
C VAL A 118 0.09 -2.41 -1.74
N HIS A 119 -0.54 -1.86 -2.78
CA HIS A 119 0.20 -1.09 -3.77
C HIS A 119 -0.43 0.26 -4.05
N CYS A 120 0.42 1.23 -4.39
CA CYS A 120 0.03 2.48 -5.02
C CYS A 120 0.73 2.58 -6.38
N TRP A 121 0.96 3.78 -6.91
CA TRP A 121 1.73 3.95 -8.14
C TRP A 121 3.17 3.40 -8.01
N GLY A 122 4.03 4.07 -7.23
CA GLY A 122 5.44 3.68 -7.08
C GLY A 122 5.75 2.77 -5.88
N GLY A 123 4.75 2.43 -5.07
CA GLY A 123 4.94 1.62 -3.86
C GLY A 123 5.67 2.31 -2.71
N GLY A 124 5.92 3.62 -2.83
CA GLY A 124 6.68 4.41 -1.86
C GLY A 124 5.82 5.21 -0.89
N GLY A 125 5.13 6.25 -1.40
CA GLY A 125 4.41 7.24 -0.60
C GLY A 125 3.13 6.70 0.05
N ARG A 126 2.02 6.63 -0.70
CA ARG A 126 0.73 6.10 -0.20
C ARG A 126 0.86 4.70 0.42
N THR A 127 1.70 3.84 -0.16
CA THR A 127 1.98 2.52 0.42
C THR A 127 2.69 2.63 1.76
N GLY A 128 3.68 3.50 1.92
CA GLY A 128 4.33 3.74 3.20
C GLY A 128 3.34 4.22 4.27
N VAL A 129 2.50 5.20 3.94
CA VAL A 129 1.45 5.71 4.82
C VAL A 129 0.44 4.60 5.20
N ALA A 130 -0.03 3.83 4.23
CA ALA A 130 -0.96 2.72 4.44
C ALA A 130 -0.38 1.64 5.38
N LEU A 131 0.88 1.25 5.17
CA LEU A 131 1.55 0.27 6.02
C LEU A 131 1.82 0.81 7.42
N ALA A 132 2.15 2.10 7.55
CA ALA A 132 2.32 2.72 8.86
C ALA A 132 0.97 2.81 9.61
N ALA A 133 -0.13 3.11 8.91
CA ALA A 133 -1.48 3.09 9.49
C ALA A 133 -1.87 1.71 10.04
N TRP A 134 -1.46 0.64 9.35
CA TRP A 134 -1.59 -0.72 9.87
C TRP A 134 -0.83 -0.92 11.18
N LEU A 135 0.44 -0.50 11.27
CA LEU A 135 1.22 -0.62 12.50
C LEU A 135 0.61 0.17 13.66
N VAL A 136 0.08 1.38 13.39
CA VAL A 136 -0.62 2.16 14.40
C VAL A 136 -1.87 1.43 14.90
N ARG A 137 -2.73 0.97 13.99
CA ARG A 137 -4.04 0.40 14.35
C ARG A 137 -3.97 -1.02 14.90
N HIS A 138 -3.04 -1.84 14.42
CA HIS A 138 -2.94 -3.25 14.79
C HIS A 138 -1.92 -3.50 15.90
N HIS A 139 -0.76 -2.84 15.85
CA HIS A 139 0.33 -3.04 16.80
C HIS A 139 0.44 -1.94 17.86
N GLY A 140 -0.39 -0.89 17.77
CA GLY A 140 -0.48 0.16 18.80
C GLY A 140 0.71 1.12 18.83
N LEU A 141 1.50 1.18 17.75
CA LEU A 141 2.60 2.14 17.64
C LEU A 141 2.05 3.56 17.55
N ASP A 142 2.82 4.54 18.05
CA ASP A 142 2.57 5.94 17.72
C ASP A 142 2.88 6.22 16.23
N PRO A 143 2.27 7.24 15.61
CA PRO A 143 2.46 7.52 14.18
C PRO A 143 3.91 7.74 13.75
N GLU A 144 4.72 8.42 14.55
CA GLU A 144 6.15 8.65 14.28
C GLU A 144 6.95 7.36 14.26
N ALA A 145 6.76 6.52 15.29
CA ALA A 145 7.42 5.22 15.41
C ALA A 145 6.99 4.30 14.27
N ALA A 146 5.69 4.25 13.94
CA ALA A 146 5.18 3.45 12.84
C ALA A 146 5.79 3.87 11.49
N ALA A 147 5.82 5.18 11.21
CA ALA A 147 6.42 5.72 10.00
C ALA A 147 7.93 5.39 9.90
N GLY A 148 8.69 5.70 10.96
CA GLY A 148 10.13 5.43 11.00
C GLY A 148 10.45 3.94 10.87
N HIS A 149 9.60 3.08 11.44
CA HIS A 149 9.76 1.63 11.34
C HIS A 149 9.54 1.11 9.91
N VAL A 150 8.44 1.52 9.25
CA VAL A 150 8.18 1.14 7.86
C VAL A 150 9.30 1.59 6.92
N GLU A 151 9.79 2.81 7.08
CA GLU A 151 10.86 3.36 6.23
C GLU A 151 12.20 2.63 6.43
N SER A 152 12.61 2.45 7.69
CA SER A 152 13.87 1.77 8.02
C SER A 152 13.87 0.30 7.61
N PHE A 153 12.75 -0.40 7.84
CA PHE A 153 12.60 -1.81 7.48
C PHE A 153 12.49 -2.01 5.96
N ALA A 154 11.84 -1.10 5.23
CA ALA A 154 11.85 -1.11 3.77
C ALA A 154 13.28 -0.95 3.23
N ARG A 155 14.02 0.03 3.75
CA ARG A 155 15.41 0.29 3.35
C ARG A 155 16.31 -0.92 3.59
N ALA A 156 16.16 -1.60 4.73
CA ALA A 156 16.92 -2.82 5.03
C ALA A 156 16.66 -3.96 4.02
N GLN A 157 15.50 -3.96 3.36
CA GLN A 157 15.14 -4.92 2.31
C GLN A 157 15.45 -4.40 0.88
N GLY A 158 16.07 -3.23 0.73
CA GLY A 158 16.29 -2.59 -0.58
C GLY A 158 15.04 -1.98 -1.22
N ALA A 159 13.91 -1.98 -0.51
CA ALA A 159 12.71 -1.25 -0.88
C ALA A 159 12.82 0.22 -0.45
N SER A 160 12.07 1.10 -1.11
CA SER A 160 12.01 2.53 -0.79
C SER A 160 10.58 2.92 -0.44
N ARG A 161 10.38 3.33 0.81
CA ARG A 161 9.09 3.83 1.30
C ARG A 161 9.26 5.18 1.94
N ARG A 162 8.20 5.98 1.87
CA ARG A 162 8.08 7.25 2.58
C ARG A 162 6.73 7.29 3.26
N ALA A 163 6.73 7.25 4.58
CA ALA A 163 5.56 7.35 5.42
C ALA A 163 5.56 8.75 6.04
N ASP A 164 5.02 9.73 5.32
CA ASP A 164 4.91 11.09 5.85
C ASP A 164 3.95 11.11 7.06
N VAL A 165 4.45 11.54 8.22
CA VAL A 165 3.69 11.48 9.48
C VAL A 165 2.45 12.39 9.44
N GLY A 166 2.52 13.53 8.75
CA GLY A 166 1.36 14.40 8.55
C GLY A 166 0.28 13.69 7.75
N GLN A 167 0.65 13.13 6.60
CA GLN A 167 -0.27 12.33 5.78
C GLN A 167 -0.82 11.11 6.52
N LEU A 168 -0.01 10.47 7.38
CA LEU A 168 -0.46 9.36 8.22
C LEU A 168 -1.53 9.80 9.22
N ARG A 169 -1.33 10.92 9.90
CA ARG A 169 -2.33 11.47 10.84
C ARG A 169 -3.62 11.84 10.14
N ASP A 170 -3.51 12.51 9.00
CA ASP A 170 -4.66 12.88 8.17
C ASP A 170 -5.41 11.63 7.71
N PHE A 171 -4.68 10.63 7.22
CA PHE A 171 -5.24 9.36 6.77
C PHE A 171 -5.94 8.59 7.92
N LEU A 172 -5.38 8.62 9.13
CA LEU A 172 -5.99 8.04 10.33
C LEU A 172 -7.15 8.86 10.91
N GLY A 173 -7.42 10.07 10.40
CA GLY A 173 -8.48 10.97 10.86
C GLY A 173 -8.15 11.75 12.14
N SER A 174 -6.87 11.95 12.48
CA SER A 174 -6.47 12.70 13.67
C SER A 174 -6.20 14.17 13.35
N GLY A 175 -7.21 15.04 13.55
CA GLY A 175 -7.04 16.49 13.35
C GLY A 175 -8.21 17.39 13.79
N SER A 176 -8.75 17.22 15.00
CA SER A 176 -9.32 18.32 15.81
C SER A 176 -9.51 17.88 17.27
N GLY A 177 -8.56 18.26 18.13
CA GLY A 177 -8.86 18.47 19.54
C GLY A 177 -9.08 19.96 19.80
N SER A 178 -10.25 20.32 20.33
CA SER A 178 -10.54 21.52 21.14
C SER A 178 -11.90 21.28 21.82
N GLY A 179 -12.08 21.40 23.13
CA GLY A 179 -11.19 21.77 24.22
C GLY A 179 -11.88 21.54 25.58
N GLY A 180 -11.13 21.76 26.66
CA GLY A 180 -11.70 22.03 27.98
C GLY A 180 -11.15 21.18 29.13
N THR A 181 -9.92 21.48 29.57
CA THR A 181 -9.50 21.23 30.95
C THR A 181 -10.13 22.25 31.91
N SER A 182 -10.60 21.76 33.06
CA SER A 182 -10.81 22.45 34.35
C SER A 182 -11.96 23.45 34.49
N ALA A 183 -12.94 23.15 35.33
CA ALA A 183 -12.94 23.61 36.73
C ALA A 183 -14.03 22.90 37.56
N LEU A 184 -13.74 22.82 38.85
CA LEU A 184 -14.51 22.43 40.04
C LEU A 184 -16.04 22.59 39.97
#